data_AF-A0A9D7VGM7-F1
#
_entry.id   AF-A0A9D7VGM7-F1
#
_cell.length_a   1.000
_cell.length_b   1.000
_cell.length_c   1.000
_cell.angle_alpha   90.00
_cell.angle_beta   90.00
_cell.angle_gamma   90.00
#
_symmetry.space_group_name_H-M   'P 1'
#
loop_
_entity.id
_entity.type
_entity.pdbx_description
1 polymer ?
#
loop_
_entity_poly.entity_id
_entity_poly.type
_entity_poly.pdbx_seq_one_letter_code
_entity_poly.pdbx_strand_id
1 'polypeptide(L)'
;MNPEASQTPEPIDEWLTQEEQTNGVEHPTNPSVDSLAETAPIGSSEEDASFDSTISNTADEVNSTVEPTESSNGESLQQLEPETATLGSDTLKSEDSLLYVATEQRVANLQSTEAALKEEIANLQASYKILQAQLSETQTSLGQLVKESLVQLEQRKQALQISIEQLERRQERIRNEMRTTFAGASQDLAIRVQGFKDYLTGSLQDLAAAAEQLQLTPAVVEREKPNIKEVKPAEPQPGIPQFAQQQFQDTTKQIRRLIDQYRNKPDYYGPAWQLRRTFEPVHAERVSNWFFSQGGRGALRTMGSRLQNILIASAAISILHKLYGDRVRTLVLANTPERLGEWRRGLQDCLGIGRPDFGPDRGVVLFEASEAVAQKADRLVKANQLPLIIIDDSEEQISLSLLQFPLWLAFAPDPKTVRNYDDDF
;
A
#
# COMPACT_ATOMS: atom_id res chain seq x y z
N MET A 1 65.32 -44.97 -4.77
CA MET A 1 65.97 -44.34 -3.60
C MET A 1 65.03 -43.25 -3.07
N ASN A 2 65.23 -42.81 -1.82
CA ASN A 2 64.20 -42.19 -0.96
C ASN A 2 63.26 -41.14 -1.60
N PRO A 3 61.96 -41.19 -1.27
CA PRO A 3 60.95 -40.16 -1.57
C PRO A 3 60.62 -39.28 -0.34
N GLU A 4 59.62 -38.39 -0.48
CA GLU A 4 58.72 -37.90 0.59
C GLU A 4 59.35 -37.10 1.77
N ALA A 5 58.64 -36.33 2.60
CA ALA A 5 57.30 -35.72 2.53
C ALA A 5 57.23 -34.52 3.51
N SER A 6 56.11 -33.80 3.48
CA SER A 6 55.44 -33.00 4.53
C SER A 6 56.08 -32.89 5.93
N GLN A 7 56.01 -31.68 6.51
CA GLN A 7 55.28 -31.41 7.78
C GLN A 7 55.28 -29.93 8.19
N THR A 8 54.10 -29.32 8.23
CA THR A 8 53.69 -28.46 9.36
C THR A 8 53.13 -29.37 10.46
N PRO A 9 53.22 -28.97 11.74
CA PRO A 9 51.98 -28.60 12.42
C PRO A 9 52.09 -27.41 13.40
N GLU A 10 50.92 -27.07 13.96
CA GLU A 10 50.52 -26.03 14.93
C GLU A 10 51.04 -26.33 16.38
N PRO A 11 50.41 -25.81 17.46
CA PRO A 11 50.04 -24.43 17.83
C PRO A 11 50.74 -24.00 19.15
N ILE A 12 50.45 -22.80 19.68
CA ILE A 12 50.56 -22.52 21.12
C ILE A 12 49.25 -21.93 21.61
N ASP A 13 48.67 -22.61 22.60
CA ASP A 13 47.41 -22.31 23.26
C ASP A 13 47.62 -21.50 24.56
N GLU A 14 46.50 -21.05 25.14
CA GLU A 14 46.31 -20.74 26.56
C GLU A 14 47.35 -19.86 27.32
N TRP A 15 46.97 -18.61 27.60
CA TRP A 15 47.05 -18.10 28.99
C TRP A 15 45.65 -17.70 29.46
N LEU A 16 45.30 -18.14 30.67
CA LEU A 16 43.93 -18.36 31.11
C LEU A 16 43.51 -17.38 32.24
N THR A 17 42.33 -16.78 32.12
CA THR A 17 41.30 -16.54 33.17
C THR A 17 41.55 -15.75 34.48
N GLN A 18 40.40 -15.32 35.03
CA GLN A 18 40.13 -14.80 36.39
C GLN A 18 40.56 -13.33 36.62
N GLU A 19 39.74 -12.49 37.27
CA GLU A 19 38.81 -12.79 38.36
C GLU A 19 37.32 -12.44 38.13
N GLU A 20 36.43 -13.17 38.81
CA GLU A 20 35.02 -12.82 39.05
C GLU A 20 34.86 -12.20 40.45
N GLN A 21 33.91 -11.26 40.63
CA GLN A 21 33.04 -11.17 41.83
C GLN A 21 31.93 -10.09 41.64
N THR A 22 30.68 -10.50 41.42
CA THR A 22 29.55 -10.61 42.39
C THR A 22 28.86 -9.32 42.82
N ASN A 23 27.60 -9.15 42.38
CA ASN A 23 26.39 -8.61 43.04
C ASN A 23 25.37 -8.26 41.93
N GLY A 24 24.07 -8.55 41.98
CA GLY A 24 23.19 -8.96 43.10
C GLY A 24 22.17 -7.85 43.39
N VAL A 25 20.89 -8.20 43.63
CA VAL A 25 19.65 -7.33 43.71
C VAL A 25 18.93 -7.16 42.36
N GLU A 26 17.61 -7.22 42.20
CA GLU A 26 16.44 -7.92 42.78
C GLU A 26 15.21 -7.44 41.96
N HIS A 27 14.13 -8.22 41.88
CA HIS A 27 12.83 -7.72 41.38
C HIS A 27 12.13 -6.86 42.45
N PRO A 28 11.19 -6.00 42.05
CA PRO A 28 9.84 -6.19 42.59
C PRO A 28 8.70 -6.10 41.55
N THR A 29 7.50 -6.38 42.05
CA THR A 29 6.23 -6.67 41.37
C THR A 29 5.35 -5.45 41.05
N ASN A 30 4.37 -5.66 40.17
CA ASN A 30 3.20 -4.80 39.86
C ASN A 30 2.51 -4.16 41.09
N PRO A 31 1.65 -3.15 40.86
CA PRO A 31 0.21 -3.47 40.87
C PRO A 31 -0.62 -2.89 39.71
N SER A 32 -1.74 -3.55 39.42
CA SER A 32 -2.77 -3.12 38.46
C SER A 32 -3.77 -2.13 39.07
N VAL A 33 -4.22 -1.14 38.28
CA VAL A 33 -5.56 -0.49 38.34
C VAL A 33 -5.85 -0.04 36.90
N ASP A 34 -6.64 -0.76 36.11
CA ASP A 34 -8.10 -0.71 36.01
C ASP A 34 -8.66 0.66 35.55
N SER A 35 -9.25 0.68 34.34
CA SER A 35 -10.07 1.76 33.78
C SER A 35 -10.75 1.25 32.51
N LEU A 36 -12.03 0.91 32.61
CA LEU A 36 -12.86 0.46 31.50
C LEU A 36 -13.11 1.59 30.47
N ALA A 37 -13.08 1.23 29.19
CA ALA A 37 -13.80 1.95 28.13
C ALA A 37 -14.27 0.94 27.06
N GLU A 38 -15.52 0.53 27.19
CA GLU A 38 -16.20 -0.41 26.30
C GLU A 38 -16.82 0.35 25.11
N THR A 39 -16.36 0.07 23.89
CA THR A 39 -17.09 0.46 22.66
C THR A 39 -17.03 -0.64 21.60
N ALA A 40 -18.14 -1.38 21.49
CA ALA A 40 -18.43 -2.28 20.37
C ALA A 40 -19.02 -1.48 19.17
N PRO A 41 -19.08 -2.05 17.95
CA PRO A 41 -19.08 -1.26 16.72
C PRO A 41 -20.46 -0.81 16.24
N ILE A 42 -20.51 0.34 15.58
CA ILE A 42 -21.63 0.75 14.71
C ILE A 42 -21.29 0.35 13.28
N GLY A 43 -22.19 -0.41 12.64
CA GLY A 43 -22.04 -0.83 11.26
C GLY A 43 -22.35 0.28 10.27
N SER A 44 -21.57 0.36 9.19
CA SER A 44 -21.86 1.20 8.03
C SER A 44 -22.77 0.46 7.06
N SER A 45 -24.00 0.92 6.90
CA SER A 45 -24.81 0.62 5.71
C SER A 45 -24.44 1.56 4.56
N GLU A 46 -24.40 1.00 3.36
CA GLU A 46 -24.11 1.69 2.10
C GLU A 46 -25.23 2.69 1.74
N GLU A 47 -24.88 3.82 1.12
CA GLU A 47 -25.77 4.46 0.14
C GLU A 47 -24.96 5.34 -0.85
N ASP A 48 -25.20 5.13 -2.14
CA ASP A 48 -24.56 5.84 -3.26
C ASP A 48 -25.06 7.30 -3.36
N ALA A 49 -24.15 8.24 -3.63
CA ALA A 49 -24.50 9.52 -4.22
C ALA A 49 -23.37 10.09 -5.10
N SER A 50 -23.53 9.91 -6.40
CA SER A 50 -22.71 10.55 -7.44
C SER A 50 -22.81 12.08 -7.37
N PHE A 51 -21.69 12.77 -7.10
CA PHE A 51 -21.56 14.20 -7.37
C PHE A 51 -21.14 14.41 -8.83
N ASP A 52 -22.08 14.84 -9.68
CA ASP A 52 -21.75 15.49 -10.96
C ASP A 52 -21.97 17.00 -10.83
N SER A 53 -21.12 17.76 -11.53
CA SER A 53 -21.07 19.22 -11.44
C SER A 53 -21.72 19.85 -12.66
N THR A 54 -22.72 20.71 -12.47
CA THR A 54 -23.09 21.69 -13.49
C THR A 54 -23.56 23.00 -12.84
N ILE A 55 -22.77 24.05 -13.04
CA ILE A 55 -23.17 25.43 -12.79
C ILE A 55 -23.75 26.01 -14.07
N SER A 56 -24.91 26.66 -13.99
CA SER A 56 -25.31 27.71 -14.93
C SER A 56 -26.30 28.66 -14.28
N ASN A 57 -25.88 29.92 -14.14
CA ASN A 57 -26.55 31.15 -14.59
C ASN A 57 -28.05 31.03 -14.95
N THR A 58 -28.95 31.95 -14.57
CA THR A 58 -28.75 33.38 -14.25
C THR A 58 -29.99 33.96 -13.54
N ALA A 59 -29.79 35.05 -12.79
CA ALA A 59 -30.72 36.16 -12.48
C ALA A 59 -32.24 35.89 -12.37
N ASP A 60 -32.81 36.23 -11.20
CA ASP A 60 -33.85 37.27 -11.15
C ASP A 60 -33.93 37.93 -9.75
N GLU A 61 -34.59 39.07 -9.67
CA GLU A 61 -34.65 39.97 -8.51
C GLU A 61 -35.51 39.43 -7.34
N VAL A 62 -35.31 39.98 -6.12
CA VAL A 62 -36.33 40.75 -5.35
C VAL A 62 -35.96 40.83 -3.84
N ASN A 63 -35.71 42.08 -3.42
CA ASN A 63 -36.08 42.75 -2.16
C ASN A 63 -36.02 42.08 -0.76
N SER A 64 -35.32 42.79 0.13
CA SER A 64 -35.50 42.98 1.59
C SER A 64 -36.63 42.24 2.32
N THR A 65 -36.29 41.60 3.45
CA THR A 65 -36.51 42.12 4.83
C THR A 65 -36.29 40.98 5.84
N VAL A 66 -35.46 41.20 6.85
CA VAL A 66 -35.33 40.28 8.00
C VAL A 66 -35.21 41.11 9.28
N GLU A 67 -36.33 41.23 10.00
CA GLU A 67 -36.26 41.19 11.47
C GLU A 67 -36.03 39.75 11.92
N PRO A 68 -35.48 39.54 13.12
CA PRO A 68 -36.24 38.72 14.06
C PRO A 68 -36.35 39.36 15.44
N THR A 69 -37.59 39.69 15.80
CA THR A 69 -38.24 39.38 17.10
C THR A 69 -37.39 39.23 18.36
N GLU A 70 -37.69 40.12 19.31
CA GLU A 70 -37.46 39.98 20.75
C GLU A 70 -38.08 38.71 21.36
N SER A 71 -37.53 38.27 22.50
CA SER A 71 -38.26 37.93 23.76
C SER A 71 -37.22 37.36 24.78
N SER A 72 -37.39 37.39 26.10
CA SER A 72 -38.52 37.80 26.94
C SER A 72 -38.07 38.13 28.39
N ASN A 73 -39.00 38.70 29.16
CA ASN A 73 -39.07 38.78 30.64
C ASN A 73 -38.13 39.79 31.32
N GLY A 74 -38.57 40.62 32.27
CA GLY A 74 -39.83 40.74 33.01
C GLY A 74 -39.57 41.51 34.32
N GLU A 75 -40.49 42.09 35.09
CA GLU A 75 -41.96 42.13 35.13
C GLU A 75 -42.42 43.36 35.98
N SER A 76 -43.74 43.55 36.11
CA SER A 76 -44.46 44.40 37.11
C SER A 76 -44.42 45.93 36.92
N LEU A 77 -45.55 46.59 36.60
CA LEU A 77 -46.74 46.87 37.44
C LEU A 77 -46.45 47.95 38.53
N GLN A 78 -47.28 48.97 38.79
CA GLN A 78 -48.67 49.20 38.37
C GLN A 78 -49.04 50.70 38.38
N GLN A 79 -50.01 51.07 37.55
CA GLN A 79 -50.69 52.37 37.48
C GLN A 79 -51.52 52.68 38.73
N LEU A 80 -51.68 53.97 39.10
CA LEU A 80 -52.88 54.52 39.77
C LEU A 80 -52.86 56.08 39.85
N GLU A 81 -53.95 56.70 39.41
CA GLU A 81 -54.41 58.08 39.74
C GLU A 81 -54.94 58.13 41.22
N PRO A 82 -55.26 59.29 41.88
CA PRO A 82 -55.96 60.46 41.31
C PRO A 82 -55.69 61.87 41.94
N GLU A 83 -56.58 62.81 41.58
CA GLU A 83 -56.66 64.23 41.96
C GLU A 83 -56.68 64.56 43.48
N THR A 84 -56.30 65.79 43.88
CA THR A 84 -57.20 66.74 44.59
C THR A 84 -56.61 68.13 44.92
N ALA A 85 -57.39 69.16 44.58
CA ALA A 85 -57.70 70.40 45.35
C ALA A 85 -56.64 71.22 46.14
N THR A 86 -56.30 72.40 45.57
CA THR A 86 -56.31 73.78 46.16
C THR A 86 -55.51 74.21 47.41
N LEU A 87 -54.96 75.44 47.29
CA LEU A 87 -54.64 76.47 48.31
C LEU A 87 -53.34 76.35 49.13
N GLY A 88 -52.42 77.30 48.90
CA GLY A 88 -51.27 77.58 49.78
C GLY A 88 -50.26 78.51 49.10
N SER A 89 -50.16 79.77 49.53
CA SER A 89 -49.14 80.72 49.08
C SER A 89 -47.77 80.48 49.75
N ASP A 90 -46.71 81.02 49.15
CA ASP A 90 -45.34 81.17 49.69
C ASP A 90 -44.34 79.98 49.64
N THR A 91 -43.98 79.51 48.43
CA THR A 91 -42.72 78.72 48.24
C THR A 91 -41.94 78.97 46.94
N LEU A 92 -42.10 80.13 46.28
CA LEU A 92 -41.46 80.43 44.96
C LEU A 92 -39.95 80.78 45.01
N LYS A 93 -39.13 80.08 45.81
CA LYS A 93 -37.66 80.31 45.88
C LYS A 93 -36.77 79.08 46.06
N SER A 94 -37.32 77.87 46.26
CA SER A 94 -36.49 76.66 46.49
C SER A 94 -36.49 75.66 45.33
N GLU A 95 -37.48 75.69 44.43
CA GLU A 95 -37.56 74.74 43.31
C GLU A 95 -36.59 75.07 42.18
N ASP A 96 -36.45 76.35 41.80
CA ASP A 96 -35.49 76.81 40.78
C ASP A 96 -34.05 76.39 41.09
N SER A 97 -33.65 76.43 42.37
CA SER A 97 -32.30 76.06 42.80
C SER A 97 -32.02 74.55 42.65
N LEU A 98 -33.02 73.71 42.92
CA LEU A 98 -32.91 72.26 42.72
C LEU A 98 -32.91 71.88 41.23
N LEU A 99 -33.69 72.58 40.40
CA LEU A 99 -33.68 72.40 38.95
C LEU A 99 -32.36 72.85 38.31
N TYR A 100 -31.73 73.92 38.82
CA TYR A 100 -30.41 74.36 38.35
C TYR A 100 -29.33 73.31 38.64
N VAL A 101 -29.26 72.79 39.87
CA VAL A 101 -28.28 71.72 40.22
C VAL A 101 -28.52 70.44 39.40
N ALA A 102 -29.78 70.04 39.17
CA ALA A 102 -30.08 68.87 38.34
C ALA A 102 -29.70 69.07 36.86
N THR A 103 -29.83 70.28 36.33
CA THR A 103 -29.43 70.59 34.95
C THR A 103 -27.91 70.71 34.80
N GLU A 104 -27.20 71.29 35.77
CA GLU A 104 -25.72 71.30 35.80
C GLU A 104 -25.14 69.88 35.86
N GLN A 105 -25.68 69.00 36.71
CA GLN A 105 -25.30 67.58 36.76
C GLN A 105 -25.54 66.87 35.42
N ARG A 106 -26.66 67.16 34.76
CA ARG A 106 -26.97 66.59 33.44
C ARG A 106 -26.00 67.09 32.35
N VAL A 107 -25.61 68.36 32.38
CA VAL A 107 -24.62 68.93 31.45
C VAL A 107 -23.24 68.31 31.70
N ALA A 108 -22.80 68.15 32.95
CA ALA A 108 -21.54 67.50 33.29
C ALA A 108 -21.49 66.03 32.84
N ASN A 109 -22.60 65.29 33.02
CA ASN A 109 -22.72 63.92 32.52
C ASN A 109 -22.72 63.84 30.98
N LEU A 110 -23.35 64.79 30.29
CA LEU A 110 -23.31 64.84 28.82
C LEU A 110 -21.91 65.20 28.30
N GLN A 111 -21.17 66.07 28.97
CA GLN A 111 -19.80 66.41 28.61
C GLN A 111 -18.84 65.23 28.83
N SER A 112 -19.03 64.43 29.88
CA SER A 112 -18.21 63.22 30.09
C SER A 112 -18.53 62.12 29.07
N THR A 113 -19.80 61.91 28.69
CA THR A 113 -20.14 60.96 27.61
C THR A 113 -19.67 61.44 26.24
N GLU A 114 -19.73 62.75 25.94
CA GLU A 114 -19.18 63.30 24.70
C GLU A 114 -17.64 63.11 24.62
N ALA A 115 -16.92 63.27 25.73
CA ALA A 115 -15.49 63.01 25.79
C ALA A 115 -15.16 61.53 25.58
N ALA A 116 -15.87 60.63 26.27
CA ALA A 116 -15.69 59.18 26.14
C ALA A 116 -15.99 58.69 24.70
N LEU A 117 -17.07 59.16 24.09
CA LEU A 117 -17.43 58.83 22.70
C LEU A 117 -16.39 59.35 21.70
N LYS A 118 -15.77 60.51 21.93
CA LYS A 118 -14.68 61.01 21.08
C LYS A 118 -13.42 60.14 21.19
N GLU A 119 -13.10 59.65 22.38
CA GLU A 119 -11.99 58.72 22.59
C GLU A 119 -12.27 57.35 21.93
N GLU A 120 -13.49 56.82 22.07
CA GLU A 120 -13.92 55.59 21.41
C GLU A 120 -13.88 55.71 19.88
N ILE A 121 -14.38 56.81 19.31
CA ILE A 121 -14.29 57.08 17.86
C ILE A 121 -12.83 57.16 17.40
N ALA A 122 -11.94 57.78 18.18
CA ALA A 122 -10.51 57.83 17.85
C ALA A 122 -9.87 56.43 17.86
N ASN A 123 -10.22 55.59 18.85
CA ASN A 123 -9.77 54.20 18.95
C ASN A 123 -10.31 53.33 17.80
N LEU A 124 -11.59 53.48 17.43
CA LEU A 124 -12.20 52.78 16.29
C LEU A 124 -11.60 53.22 14.96
N GLN A 125 -11.26 54.50 14.79
CA GLN A 125 -10.54 54.98 13.61
C GLN A 125 -9.10 54.46 13.54
N ALA A 126 -8.44 54.28 14.69
CA ALA A 126 -7.11 53.67 14.74
C ALA A 126 -7.16 52.17 14.40
N SER A 127 -8.10 51.40 14.97
CA SER A 127 -8.25 49.98 14.69
C SER A 127 -8.65 49.72 13.23
N TYR A 128 -9.54 50.54 12.66
CA TYR A 128 -9.91 50.46 11.24
C TYR A 128 -8.68 50.64 10.32
N LYS A 129 -7.81 51.62 10.60
CA LYS A 129 -6.59 51.85 9.82
C LYS A 129 -5.61 50.68 9.91
N ILE A 130 -5.47 50.06 11.09
CA ILE A 130 -4.62 48.88 11.28
C ILE A 130 -5.19 47.70 10.48
N LEU A 131 -6.51 47.46 10.56
CA LEU A 131 -7.16 46.37 9.82
C LEU A 131 -7.09 46.58 8.30
N GLN A 132 -7.22 47.82 7.83
CA GLN A 132 -7.04 48.17 6.42
C GLN A 132 -5.59 47.92 5.94
N ALA A 133 -4.59 48.24 6.76
CA ALA A 133 -3.20 47.94 6.45
C ALA A 133 -2.95 46.42 6.35
N GLN A 134 -3.42 45.64 7.34
CA GLN A 134 -3.34 44.17 7.34
C GLN A 134 -4.06 43.55 6.14
N LEU A 135 -5.21 44.09 5.73
CA LEU A 135 -5.92 43.63 4.54
C LEU A 135 -5.11 43.90 3.25
N SER A 136 -4.44 45.05 3.15
CA SER A 136 -3.58 45.36 2.00
C SER A 136 -2.31 44.50 1.94
N GLU A 137 -1.73 44.18 3.10
CA GLU A 137 -0.57 43.30 3.23
C GLU A 137 -0.91 41.85 2.85
N THR A 138 -2.02 41.33 3.37
CA THR A 138 -2.51 39.98 3.04
C THR A 138 -2.96 39.83 1.58
N GLN A 139 -3.57 40.87 0.98
CA GLN A 139 -3.82 40.89 -0.47
C GLN A 139 -2.52 40.86 -1.29
N THR A 140 -1.48 41.56 -0.83
CA THR A 140 -0.18 41.61 -1.50
C THR A 140 0.55 40.28 -1.41
N SER A 141 0.60 39.65 -0.24
CA SER A 141 1.26 38.35 -0.04
C SER A 141 0.52 37.22 -0.77
N LEU A 142 -0.82 37.21 -0.75
CA LEU A 142 -1.62 36.28 -1.56
C LEU A 142 -1.35 36.49 -3.06
N GLY A 143 -1.27 37.74 -3.53
CA GLY A 143 -0.93 38.06 -4.91
C GLY A 143 0.48 37.64 -5.33
N GLN A 144 1.44 37.58 -4.38
CA GLN A 144 2.78 37.04 -4.61
C GLN A 144 2.76 35.50 -4.67
N LEU A 145 2.12 34.84 -3.71
CA LEU A 145 1.99 33.38 -3.65
C LEU A 145 1.28 32.81 -4.89
N VAL A 146 0.21 33.48 -5.37
CA VAL A 146 -0.48 33.08 -6.60
C VAL A 146 0.43 33.22 -7.83
N LYS A 147 1.26 34.28 -7.91
CA LYS A 147 2.23 34.43 -9.01
C LYS A 147 3.32 33.37 -8.97
N GLU A 148 3.87 33.09 -7.80
CA GLU A 148 4.92 32.08 -7.64
C GLU A 148 4.41 30.67 -7.95
N SER A 149 3.25 30.29 -7.41
CA SER A 149 2.63 28.99 -7.70
C SER A 149 2.27 28.81 -9.18
N LEU A 150 1.85 29.87 -9.90
CA LEU A 150 1.67 29.82 -11.36
C LEU A 150 3.00 29.57 -12.10
N VAL A 151 4.09 30.23 -11.71
CA VAL A 151 5.43 29.99 -12.29
C VAL A 151 5.91 28.57 -12.01
N GLN A 152 5.76 28.07 -10.79
CA GLN A 152 6.10 26.68 -10.43
C GLN A 152 5.26 25.66 -11.22
N LEU A 153 3.96 25.93 -11.43
CA LEU A 153 3.08 25.09 -12.23
C LEU A 153 3.51 25.06 -13.70
N GLU A 154 3.87 26.22 -14.27
CA GLU A 154 4.38 26.31 -15.64
C GLU A 154 5.70 25.57 -15.81
N GLN A 155 6.65 25.71 -14.87
CA GLN A 155 7.90 24.96 -14.86
C GLN A 155 7.65 23.44 -14.79
N ARG A 156 6.76 22.98 -13.91
CA ARG A 156 6.38 21.55 -13.82
C ARG A 156 5.76 21.05 -15.13
N LYS A 157 4.88 21.83 -15.76
CA LYS A 157 4.28 21.52 -17.06
C LYS A 157 5.34 21.38 -18.15
N GLN A 158 6.29 22.31 -18.23
CA GLN A 158 7.38 22.28 -19.21
C GLN A 158 8.30 21.07 -18.99
N ALA A 159 8.68 20.77 -17.74
CA ALA A 159 9.50 19.61 -17.40
C ALA A 159 8.82 18.28 -17.78
N LEU A 160 7.50 18.16 -17.51
CA LEU A 160 6.70 16.99 -17.92
C LEU A 160 6.57 16.87 -19.44
N GLN A 161 6.43 17.98 -20.16
CA GLN A 161 6.39 17.95 -21.63
C GLN A 161 7.72 17.46 -22.24
N ILE A 162 8.86 17.88 -21.67
CA ILE A 162 10.18 17.40 -22.08
C ILE A 162 10.36 15.91 -21.76
N SER A 163 9.93 15.45 -20.58
CA SER A 163 10.08 14.03 -20.21
C SER A 163 9.18 13.12 -21.06
N ILE A 164 7.98 13.55 -21.42
CA ILE A 164 7.11 12.85 -22.38
C ILE A 164 7.82 12.73 -23.73
N GLU A 165 8.34 13.83 -24.29
CA GLU A 165 9.03 13.78 -25.59
C GLU A 165 10.27 12.85 -25.57
N GLN A 166 11.03 12.85 -24.46
CA GLN A 166 12.15 11.92 -24.27
C GLN A 166 11.70 10.45 -24.20
N LEU A 167 10.59 10.17 -23.52
CA LEU A 167 10.02 8.83 -23.41
C LEU A 167 9.46 8.34 -24.75
N GLU A 168 8.79 9.20 -25.52
CA GLU A 168 8.30 8.89 -26.87
C GLU A 168 9.48 8.59 -27.82
N ARG A 169 10.51 9.46 -27.84
CA ARG A 169 11.74 9.22 -28.62
C ARG A 169 12.44 7.92 -28.22
N ARG A 170 12.45 7.56 -26.93
CA ARG A 170 13.02 6.29 -26.43
C ARG A 170 12.16 5.10 -26.83
N GLN A 171 10.83 5.19 -26.71
CA GLN A 171 9.90 4.15 -27.13
C GLN A 171 10.02 3.88 -28.63
N GLU A 172 10.10 4.92 -29.45
CA GLU A 172 10.22 4.80 -30.90
C GLU A 172 11.58 4.23 -31.32
N ARG A 173 12.67 4.57 -30.61
CA ARG A 173 13.96 3.90 -30.79
C ARG A 173 13.85 2.41 -30.48
N ILE A 174 13.28 2.04 -29.32
CA ILE A 174 13.13 0.63 -28.91
C ILE A 174 12.23 -0.14 -29.90
N ARG A 175 11.14 0.46 -30.39
CA ARG A 175 10.29 -0.15 -31.44
C ARG A 175 11.07 -0.40 -32.72
N ASN A 176 11.85 0.58 -33.20
CA ASN A 176 12.65 0.41 -34.40
C ASN A 176 13.78 -0.61 -34.21
N GLU A 177 14.45 -0.60 -33.06
CA GLU A 177 15.43 -1.63 -32.69
C GLU A 177 14.80 -3.02 -32.66
N MET A 178 13.63 -3.20 -32.03
CA MET A 178 12.91 -4.48 -32.05
C MET A 178 12.52 -4.91 -33.47
N ARG A 179 12.00 -4.00 -34.29
CA ARG A 179 11.56 -4.28 -35.67
C ARG A 179 12.72 -4.63 -36.62
N THR A 180 13.91 -4.06 -36.39
CA THR A 180 15.11 -4.29 -37.20
C THR A 180 16.00 -5.41 -36.66
N THR A 181 15.91 -5.73 -35.36
CA THR A 181 16.65 -6.83 -34.74
C THR A 181 16.06 -8.17 -35.15
N PHE A 182 16.95 -9.13 -35.42
CA PHE A 182 16.61 -10.49 -35.86
C PHE A 182 15.53 -11.17 -35.01
N ALA A 183 15.54 -10.97 -33.68
CA ALA A 183 14.52 -11.49 -32.78
C ALA A 183 13.11 -10.98 -33.11
N GLY A 184 12.89 -9.67 -33.18
CA GLY A 184 11.57 -9.11 -33.47
C GLY A 184 11.13 -9.37 -34.92
N ALA A 185 12.04 -9.30 -35.89
CA ALA A 185 11.77 -9.69 -37.27
C ALA A 185 11.37 -11.18 -37.39
N SER A 186 12.00 -12.06 -36.61
CA SER A 186 11.66 -13.49 -36.54
C SER A 186 10.33 -13.75 -35.83
N GLN A 187 9.96 -12.91 -34.84
CA GLN A 187 8.68 -13.01 -34.15
C GLN A 187 7.52 -12.52 -35.03
N ASP A 188 7.70 -11.43 -35.77
CA ASP A 188 6.76 -10.96 -36.80
C ASP A 188 6.57 -11.98 -37.94
N LEU A 189 7.61 -12.76 -38.24
CA LEU A 189 7.54 -13.86 -39.21
C LEU A 189 6.83 -15.07 -38.59
N ALA A 190 7.13 -15.43 -37.34
CA ALA A 190 6.47 -16.52 -36.62
C ALA A 190 4.97 -16.27 -36.44
N ILE A 191 4.56 -15.04 -36.09
CA ILE A 191 3.14 -14.65 -35.98
C ILE A 191 2.44 -14.78 -37.33
N ARG A 192 3.06 -14.34 -38.44
CA ARG A 192 2.50 -14.49 -39.79
C ARG A 192 2.42 -15.94 -40.25
N VAL A 193 3.45 -16.75 -39.99
CA VAL A 193 3.45 -18.19 -40.31
C VAL A 193 2.42 -18.94 -39.48
N GLN A 194 2.25 -18.59 -38.20
CA GLN A 194 1.21 -19.16 -37.35
C GLN A 194 -0.20 -18.76 -37.84
N GLY A 195 -0.43 -17.47 -38.14
CA GLY A 195 -1.70 -17.01 -38.71
C GLY A 195 -2.03 -17.66 -40.05
N PHE A 196 -1.03 -17.90 -40.91
CA PHE A 196 -1.19 -18.66 -42.16
C PHE A 196 -1.52 -20.14 -41.91
N LYS A 197 -0.86 -20.77 -40.93
CA LYS A 197 -1.15 -22.16 -40.51
C LYS A 197 -2.57 -22.27 -39.93
N ASP A 198 -3.00 -21.32 -39.12
CA ASP A 198 -4.34 -21.27 -38.52
C ASP A 198 -5.40 -21.03 -39.61
N TYR A 199 -5.14 -20.14 -40.58
CA TYR A 199 -5.98 -19.92 -41.77
C TYR A 199 -6.08 -21.16 -42.68
N LEU A 200 -4.97 -21.85 -42.96
CA LEU A 200 -4.98 -23.13 -43.68
C LEU A 200 -5.75 -24.22 -42.92
N THR A 201 -5.63 -24.26 -41.60
CA THR A 201 -6.33 -25.26 -40.77
C THR A 201 -7.84 -25.03 -40.82
N GLY A 202 -8.29 -23.77 -40.70
CA GLY A 202 -9.70 -23.41 -40.91
C GLY A 202 -10.16 -23.75 -42.33
N SER A 203 -9.41 -23.33 -43.36
CA SER A 203 -9.75 -23.60 -44.76
C SER A 203 -9.84 -25.11 -45.09
N LEU A 204 -9.01 -25.94 -44.46
CA LEU A 204 -9.07 -27.40 -44.60
C LEU A 204 -10.21 -28.04 -43.80
N GLN A 205 -10.59 -27.46 -42.65
CA GLN A 205 -11.79 -27.86 -41.91
C GLN A 205 -13.06 -27.51 -42.70
N ASP A 206 -13.12 -26.32 -43.29
CA ASP A 206 -14.21 -25.88 -44.17
C ASP A 206 -14.30 -26.77 -45.42
N LEU A 207 -13.16 -27.14 -46.03
CA LEU A 207 -13.11 -28.08 -47.15
C LEU A 207 -13.57 -29.50 -46.75
N ALA A 208 -13.17 -29.97 -45.57
CA ALA A 208 -13.61 -31.27 -45.04
C ALA A 208 -15.12 -31.28 -44.76
N ALA A 209 -15.66 -30.21 -44.15
CA ALA A 209 -17.10 -30.06 -43.93
C ALA A 209 -17.87 -29.99 -45.26
N ALA A 210 -17.35 -29.31 -46.28
CA ALA A 210 -17.92 -29.30 -47.62
C ALA A 210 -17.85 -30.68 -48.31
N ALA A 211 -16.83 -31.48 -48.03
CA ALA A 211 -16.70 -32.85 -48.52
C ALA A 211 -17.65 -33.84 -47.81
N GLU A 212 -17.91 -33.67 -46.50
CA GLU A 212 -18.91 -34.47 -45.76
C GLU A 212 -20.35 -34.21 -46.22
N GLN A 213 -20.64 -33.00 -46.74
CA GLN A 213 -21.93 -32.69 -47.38
C GLN A 213 -22.10 -33.39 -48.74
N LEU A 214 -21.01 -33.82 -49.38
CA LEU A 214 -21.01 -34.62 -50.61
C LEU A 214 -21.13 -36.12 -50.28
N GLN A 215 -22.36 -36.54 -49.95
CA GLN A 215 -22.68 -37.94 -49.67
C GLN A 215 -22.46 -38.84 -50.90
N LEU A 216 -21.33 -39.56 -50.92
CA LEU A 216 -21.10 -40.73 -51.76
C LEU A 216 -20.83 -41.94 -50.86
N THR A 217 -21.76 -42.90 -50.85
CA THR A 217 -21.68 -44.16 -50.10
C THR A 217 -22.14 -45.35 -50.95
N PRO A 218 -21.84 -46.61 -50.57
CA PRO A 218 -20.73 -47.14 -49.76
C PRO A 218 -19.83 -48.03 -50.66
N ALA A 219 -18.87 -48.87 -50.24
CA ALA A 219 -18.32 -49.31 -48.95
C ALA A 219 -16.84 -49.75 -49.15
N VAL A 220 -16.24 -50.47 -48.19
CA VAL A 220 -15.31 -51.65 -48.32
C VAL A 220 -14.11 -51.63 -47.36
N VAL A 221 -14.03 -52.68 -46.54
CA VAL A 221 -12.86 -53.30 -45.87
C VAL A 221 -12.15 -52.52 -44.75
N GLU A 222 -12.56 -52.89 -43.54
CA GLU A 222 -11.71 -53.29 -42.40
C GLU A 222 -10.21 -53.49 -42.74
N ARG A 223 -9.35 -52.58 -42.25
CA ARG A 223 -7.91 -52.80 -42.17
C ARG A 223 -7.44 -52.78 -40.74
N GLU A 224 -6.63 -53.77 -40.40
CA GLU A 224 -6.03 -53.98 -39.09
C GLU A 224 -5.26 -52.74 -38.62
N LYS A 225 -5.47 -52.33 -37.36
CA LYS A 225 -4.62 -51.31 -36.73
C LYS A 225 -3.25 -51.95 -36.43
N PRO A 226 -2.13 -51.40 -36.91
CA PRO A 226 -0.82 -51.83 -36.45
C PRO A 226 -0.71 -51.57 -34.95
N ASN A 227 -0.04 -52.48 -34.23
CA ASN A 227 0.20 -52.41 -32.80
C ASN A 227 0.89 -51.09 -32.44
N ILE A 228 0.11 -50.15 -31.90
CA ILE A 228 0.64 -48.97 -31.21
C ILE A 228 1.31 -49.53 -29.96
N LYS A 229 2.65 -49.61 -29.98
CA LYS A 229 3.43 -49.84 -28.75
C LYS A 229 2.87 -48.89 -27.70
N GLU A 230 2.41 -49.46 -26.59
CA GLU A 230 2.00 -48.67 -25.43
C GLU A 230 3.16 -47.74 -25.07
N VAL A 231 3.00 -46.46 -25.41
CA VAL A 231 3.78 -45.41 -24.81
C VAL A 231 3.31 -45.41 -23.37
N LYS A 232 4.07 -46.13 -22.52
CA LYS A 232 4.02 -45.97 -21.07
C LYS A 232 3.78 -44.49 -20.77
N PRO A 233 2.82 -44.13 -19.91
CA PRO A 233 2.74 -42.76 -19.42
C PRO A 233 4.15 -42.35 -19.01
N ALA A 234 4.70 -41.34 -19.68
CA ALA A 234 6.02 -40.88 -19.35
C ALA A 234 5.98 -40.48 -17.89
N GLU A 235 6.83 -41.10 -17.06
CA GLU A 235 6.99 -40.69 -15.68
C GLU A 235 7.18 -39.17 -15.67
N PRO A 236 6.47 -38.43 -14.81
CA PRO A 236 6.49 -36.98 -14.85
C PRO A 236 7.94 -36.53 -14.70
N GLN A 237 8.52 -36.03 -15.80
CA GLN A 237 9.84 -35.44 -15.75
C GLN A 237 9.79 -34.37 -14.66
N PRO A 238 10.78 -34.31 -13.75
CA PRO A 238 10.80 -33.36 -12.65
C PRO A 238 11.19 -31.96 -13.13
N GLY A 239 10.61 -31.54 -14.25
CA GLY A 239 10.74 -30.26 -14.90
C GLY A 239 9.95 -29.17 -14.17
N ILE A 240 10.48 -27.97 -14.31
CA ILE A 240 9.97 -26.66 -13.88
C ILE A 240 8.48 -26.66 -13.47
N PRO A 241 8.15 -26.28 -12.22
CA PRO A 241 6.76 -26.23 -11.76
C PRO A 241 5.90 -25.29 -12.62
N GLN A 242 4.72 -25.77 -13.01
CA GLN A 242 3.77 -25.04 -13.85
C GLN A 242 2.37 -25.13 -13.24
N PHE A 243 1.94 -24.09 -12.54
CA PHE A 243 0.67 -24.09 -11.77
C PHE A 243 -0.55 -23.64 -12.58
N ALA A 244 -0.34 -23.02 -13.75
CA ALA A 244 -1.40 -22.41 -14.56
C ALA A 244 -1.93 -23.29 -15.72
N GLN A 245 -1.26 -24.41 -16.04
CA GLN A 245 -1.66 -25.25 -17.18
C GLN A 245 -2.70 -26.32 -16.80
N GLN A 246 -3.60 -26.62 -17.74
CA GLN A 246 -4.69 -27.60 -17.55
C GLN A 246 -4.20 -29.01 -17.21
N GLN A 247 -2.94 -29.36 -17.50
CA GLN A 247 -2.36 -30.67 -17.17
C GLN A 247 -2.11 -30.87 -15.66
N PHE A 248 -2.16 -29.79 -14.85
CA PHE A 248 -1.86 -29.84 -13.41
C PHE A 248 -3.09 -29.59 -12.51
N GLN A 249 -4.30 -29.94 -12.97
CA GLN A 249 -5.53 -29.69 -12.19
C GLN A 249 -5.48 -30.26 -10.76
N ASP A 250 -4.84 -31.41 -10.56
CA ASP A 250 -4.79 -32.04 -9.24
C ASP A 250 -3.81 -31.33 -8.30
N THR A 251 -2.69 -30.82 -8.81
CA THR A 251 -1.81 -29.88 -8.10
C THR A 251 -2.57 -28.60 -7.73
N THR A 252 -3.34 -28.03 -8.66
CA THR A 252 -4.18 -26.85 -8.42
C THR A 252 -5.25 -27.10 -7.34
N LYS A 253 -5.92 -28.26 -7.36
CA LYS A 253 -6.86 -28.67 -6.31
C LYS A 253 -6.14 -28.85 -4.97
N GLN A 254 -4.93 -29.41 -4.95
CA GLN A 254 -4.13 -29.57 -3.74
C GLN A 254 -3.71 -28.22 -3.15
N ILE A 255 -3.21 -27.28 -3.97
CA ILE A 255 -2.85 -25.93 -3.54
C ILE A 255 -4.06 -25.22 -2.90
N ARG A 256 -5.23 -25.24 -3.57
CA ARG A 256 -6.46 -24.64 -3.03
C ARG A 256 -6.85 -25.25 -1.67
N ARG A 257 -6.86 -26.58 -1.56
CA ARG A 257 -7.13 -27.28 -0.28
C ARG A 257 -6.16 -26.88 0.83
N LEU A 258 -4.89 -26.60 0.53
CA LEU A 258 -3.92 -26.15 1.53
C LEU A 258 -4.16 -24.70 1.96
N ILE A 259 -4.46 -23.81 1.00
CA ILE A 259 -4.85 -22.42 1.28
C ILE A 259 -6.13 -22.41 2.16
N ASP A 260 -7.14 -23.22 1.81
CA ASP A 260 -8.37 -23.35 2.60
C ASP A 260 -8.13 -24.00 3.97
N GLN A 261 -7.17 -24.93 4.09
CA GLN A 261 -6.76 -25.50 5.37
C GLN A 261 -6.19 -24.40 6.27
N TYR A 262 -5.28 -23.57 5.78
CA TYR A 262 -4.65 -22.51 6.58
C TYR A 262 -5.65 -21.46 7.07
N ARG A 263 -6.67 -21.14 6.27
CA ARG A 263 -7.76 -20.24 6.66
C ARG A 263 -8.68 -20.85 7.73
N ASN A 264 -9.18 -22.05 7.47
CA ASN A 264 -10.31 -22.62 8.23
C ASN A 264 -9.86 -23.51 9.40
N LYS A 265 -8.63 -24.02 9.37
CA LYS A 265 -8.04 -24.94 10.36
C LYS A 265 -6.54 -24.65 10.53
N PRO A 266 -6.16 -23.46 11.05
CA PRO A 266 -4.77 -23.14 11.35
C PRO A 266 -4.20 -24.10 12.40
N ASP A 267 -2.99 -24.58 12.16
CA ASP A 267 -2.33 -25.60 12.99
C ASP A 267 -1.08 -25.00 13.64
N TYR A 268 -1.28 -24.33 14.78
CA TYR A 268 -0.24 -23.62 15.53
C TYR A 268 0.91 -24.53 16.02
N TYR A 269 0.72 -25.85 16.02
CA TYR A 269 1.71 -26.83 16.49
C TYR A 269 2.10 -27.85 15.41
N GLY A 270 1.77 -27.58 14.14
CA GLY A 270 2.03 -28.47 13.03
C GLY A 270 3.51 -28.80 12.82
N PRO A 271 3.86 -29.85 12.08
CA PRO A 271 5.26 -30.21 11.81
C PRO A 271 6.07 -29.06 11.18
N ALA A 272 7.40 -29.16 11.22
CA ALA A 272 8.27 -28.20 10.54
C ALA A 272 7.87 -28.08 9.06
N TRP A 273 8.01 -26.86 8.51
CA TRP A 273 7.57 -26.47 7.16
C TRP A 273 6.05 -26.38 6.95
N GLN A 274 5.23 -26.55 7.99
CA GLN A 274 3.79 -26.26 7.94
C GLN A 274 3.49 -24.89 8.56
N LEU A 275 2.53 -24.15 7.99
CA LEU A 275 2.11 -22.84 8.48
C LEU A 275 1.45 -22.93 9.88
N ARG A 276 2.04 -22.24 10.86
CA ARG A 276 1.65 -22.19 12.29
C ARG A 276 0.97 -20.89 12.73
N ARG A 277 0.40 -20.14 11.78
CA ARG A 277 -0.21 -18.82 12.01
C ARG A 277 -1.57 -18.71 11.35
N THR A 278 -2.41 -17.85 11.90
CA THR A 278 -3.72 -17.50 11.34
C THR A 278 -3.55 -16.94 9.94
N PHE A 279 -4.40 -17.35 9.00
CA PHE A 279 -4.25 -16.98 7.59
C PHE A 279 -5.55 -16.36 7.06
N GLU A 280 -5.52 -15.04 6.87
CA GLU A 280 -6.69 -14.26 6.49
C GLU A 280 -7.11 -14.43 5.01
N PRO A 281 -8.37 -14.10 4.64
CA PRO A 281 -8.83 -14.15 3.26
C PRO A 281 -7.94 -13.34 2.29
N VAL A 282 -7.44 -12.18 2.73
CA VAL A 282 -6.59 -11.30 1.90
C VAL A 282 -5.25 -11.96 1.60
N HIS A 283 -4.62 -12.61 2.58
CA HIS A 283 -3.37 -13.35 2.36
C HIS A 283 -3.59 -14.57 1.44
N ALA A 284 -4.73 -15.25 1.58
CA ALA A 284 -5.11 -16.36 0.72
C ALA A 284 -5.31 -15.95 -0.74
N GLU A 285 -5.93 -14.79 -0.98
CA GLU A 285 -6.07 -14.24 -2.33
C GLU A 285 -4.70 -13.91 -2.94
N ARG A 286 -3.81 -13.25 -2.17
CA ARG A 286 -2.43 -12.94 -2.60
C ARG A 286 -1.65 -14.19 -3.01
N VAL A 287 -1.66 -15.24 -2.19
CA VAL A 287 -0.98 -16.51 -2.49
C VAL A 287 -1.63 -17.25 -3.67
N SER A 288 -2.96 -17.26 -3.74
CA SER A 288 -3.72 -17.84 -4.86
C SER A 288 -3.38 -17.16 -6.20
N ASN A 289 -3.33 -15.83 -6.22
CA ASN A 289 -2.98 -15.04 -7.40
C ASN A 289 -1.52 -15.28 -7.83
N TRP A 290 -0.59 -15.39 -6.89
CA TRP A 290 0.80 -15.74 -7.19
C TRP A 290 0.95 -17.14 -7.81
N PHE A 291 0.28 -18.15 -7.25
CA PHE A 291 0.29 -19.50 -7.83
C PHE A 291 -0.40 -19.56 -9.20
N PHE A 292 -1.65 -19.12 -9.31
CA PHE A 292 -2.48 -19.42 -10.48
C PHE A 292 -2.43 -18.36 -11.59
N SER A 293 -2.36 -17.08 -11.24
CA SER A 293 -2.33 -15.98 -12.22
C SER A 293 -0.90 -15.66 -12.66
N GLN A 294 0.06 -15.70 -11.72
CA GLN A 294 1.48 -15.43 -11.97
C GLN A 294 2.32 -16.71 -12.17
N GLY A 295 1.73 -17.90 -12.03
CA GLY A 295 2.41 -19.17 -12.30
C GLY A 295 3.61 -19.46 -11.37
N GLY A 296 3.67 -18.84 -10.19
CA GLY A 296 4.83 -18.91 -9.28
C GLY A 296 5.98 -17.95 -9.62
N ARG A 297 5.74 -16.96 -10.50
CA ARG A 297 6.72 -15.95 -10.92
C ARG A 297 6.08 -14.57 -10.96
N GLY A 298 6.29 -13.76 -9.92
CA GLY A 298 5.72 -12.43 -9.93
C GLY A 298 5.96 -11.61 -8.68
N ALA A 299 5.67 -10.32 -8.83
CA ALA A 299 5.61 -9.38 -7.72
C ALA A 299 4.20 -9.30 -7.14
N LEU A 300 4.11 -9.26 -5.82
CA LEU A 300 2.93 -8.87 -5.07
C LEU A 300 3.14 -7.47 -4.50
N ARG A 301 2.09 -6.68 -4.36
CA ARG A 301 2.17 -5.42 -3.60
C ARG A 301 2.39 -5.76 -2.12
N THR A 302 3.29 -5.04 -1.45
CA THR A 302 3.47 -5.11 0.00
C THR A 302 2.15 -4.88 0.72
N MET A 303 1.95 -5.56 1.85
CA MET A 303 0.80 -5.34 2.72
C MET A 303 1.04 -4.21 3.76
N GLY A 304 2.09 -3.41 3.57
CA GLY A 304 2.47 -2.32 4.49
C GLY A 304 3.16 -2.79 5.78
N SER A 305 3.32 -4.10 5.97
CA SER A 305 4.04 -4.70 7.10
C SER A 305 4.85 -5.91 6.63
N ARG A 306 6.17 -5.90 6.91
CA ARG A 306 7.06 -7.02 6.55
C ARG A 306 6.64 -8.33 7.20
N LEU A 307 6.05 -8.30 8.39
CA LEU A 307 5.51 -9.51 9.04
C LEU A 307 4.38 -10.17 8.22
N GLN A 308 3.51 -9.36 7.58
CA GLN A 308 2.47 -9.89 6.69
C GLN A 308 3.05 -10.41 5.37
N ASN A 309 4.09 -9.76 4.84
CA ASN A 309 4.82 -10.26 3.66
C ASN A 309 5.51 -11.61 3.98
N ILE A 310 6.17 -11.72 5.14
CA ILE A 310 6.76 -12.98 5.63
C ILE A 310 5.69 -14.07 5.81
N LEU A 311 4.49 -13.72 6.29
CA LEU A 311 3.38 -14.67 6.44
C LEU A 311 2.89 -15.21 5.07
N ILE A 312 2.71 -14.32 4.08
CA ILE A 312 2.36 -14.68 2.69
C ILE A 312 3.45 -15.57 2.07
N ALA A 313 4.72 -15.19 2.22
CA ALA A 313 5.86 -15.97 1.79
C ALA A 313 5.92 -17.35 2.47
N SER A 314 5.69 -17.42 3.78
CA SER A 314 5.66 -18.66 4.55
C SER A 314 4.57 -19.60 4.07
N ALA A 315 3.37 -19.09 3.76
CA ALA A 315 2.30 -19.91 3.19
C ALA A 315 2.70 -20.49 1.82
N ALA A 316 3.35 -19.70 0.96
CA ALA A 316 3.87 -20.18 -0.33
C ALA A 316 4.99 -21.24 -0.16
N ILE A 317 5.95 -21.02 0.75
CA ILE A 317 7.01 -22.00 1.10
C ILE A 317 6.39 -23.30 1.60
N SER A 318 5.45 -23.22 2.55
CA SER A 318 4.76 -24.38 3.14
C SER A 318 4.01 -25.22 2.10
N ILE A 319 3.34 -24.56 1.14
CA ILE A 319 2.67 -25.24 0.02
C ILE A 319 3.70 -25.92 -0.89
N LEU A 320 4.76 -25.22 -1.29
CA LEU A 320 5.80 -25.76 -2.16
C LEU A 320 6.55 -26.93 -1.49
N HIS A 321 6.85 -26.84 -0.21
CA HIS A 321 7.46 -27.92 0.57
C HIS A 321 6.54 -29.15 0.66
N LYS A 322 5.22 -28.96 0.77
CA LYS A 322 4.25 -30.07 0.76
C LYS A 322 4.02 -30.69 -0.62
N LEU A 323 4.42 -30.01 -1.70
CA LEU A 323 4.35 -30.51 -3.08
C LEU A 323 5.64 -31.19 -3.56
N TYR A 324 6.80 -30.61 -3.24
CA TYR A 324 8.10 -31.01 -3.78
C TYR A 324 9.10 -31.46 -2.70
N GLY A 325 8.73 -31.41 -1.41
CA GLY A 325 9.55 -31.81 -0.28
C GLY A 325 10.87 -31.06 -0.19
N ASP A 326 11.87 -31.76 0.33
CA ASP A 326 13.25 -31.30 0.51
C ASP A 326 13.98 -30.93 -0.79
N ARG A 327 13.32 -30.94 -1.95
CA ARG A 327 13.87 -30.35 -3.20
C ARG A 327 13.75 -28.82 -3.22
N VAL A 328 12.81 -28.23 -2.47
CA VAL A 328 12.65 -26.77 -2.42
C VAL A 328 13.77 -26.16 -1.59
N ARG A 329 14.36 -25.08 -2.09
CA ARG A 329 15.41 -24.32 -1.42
C ARG A 329 15.06 -22.84 -1.47
N THR A 330 14.68 -22.30 -0.32
CA THR A 330 14.24 -20.90 -0.21
C THR A 330 15.46 -19.99 -0.10
N LEU A 331 15.58 -19.02 -1.00
CA LEU A 331 16.64 -18.02 -1.02
C LEU A 331 16.00 -16.66 -0.78
N VAL A 332 16.25 -16.04 0.38
CA VAL A 332 15.70 -14.73 0.73
C VAL A 332 16.75 -13.65 0.46
N LEU A 333 16.33 -12.59 -0.24
CA LEU A 333 17.11 -11.39 -0.51
C LEU A 333 16.50 -10.20 0.24
N ALA A 334 17.30 -9.53 1.07
CA ALA A 334 16.98 -8.24 1.67
C ALA A 334 18.27 -7.44 1.92
N ASN A 335 18.19 -6.10 1.86
CA ASN A 335 19.38 -5.26 1.77
C ASN A 335 20.12 -4.95 3.10
N THR A 336 19.59 -5.35 4.26
CA THR A 336 20.27 -5.15 5.57
C THR A 336 20.21 -6.38 6.49
N PRO A 337 21.20 -6.58 7.37
CA PRO A 337 21.22 -7.71 8.31
C PRO A 337 20.06 -7.69 9.32
N GLU A 338 19.50 -6.53 9.67
CA GLU A 338 18.32 -6.42 10.53
C GLU A 338 17.09 -7.04 9.84
N ARG A 339 16.89 -6.72 8.56
CA ARG A 339 15.80 -7.29 7.74
C ARG A 339 15.98 -8.79 7.55
N LEU A 340 17.21 -9.27 7.33
CA LEU A 340 17.49 -10.72 7.33
C LEU A 340 17.23 -11.37 8.69
N GLY A 341 17.48 -10.66 9.79
CA GLY A 341 17.09 -11.07 11.14
C GLY A 341 15.57 -11.19 11.34
N GLU A 342 14.80 -10.25 10.81
CA GLU A 342 13.32 -10.30 10.79
C GLU A 342 12.82 -11.48 9.94
N TRP A 343 13.33 -11.64 8.72
CA TRP A 343 13.02 -12.79 7.85
C TRP A 343 13.34 -14.12 8.52
N ARG A 344 14.50 -14.24 9.17
CA ARG A 344 14.87 -15.43 9.94
C ARG A 344 13.84 -15.70 11.05
N ARG A 345 13.55 -14.72 11.91
CA ARG A 345 12.62 -14.89 13.04
C ARG A 345 11.20 -15.22 12.56
N GLY A 346 10.70 -14.48 11.57
CA GLY A 346 9.35 -14.67 11.03
C GLY A 346 9.17 -16.02 10.32
N LEU A 347 10.18 -16.51 9.59
CA LEU A 347 10.15 -17.86 9.01
C LEU A 347 10.20 -18.96 10.08
N GLN A 348 11.03 -18.80 11.13
CA GLN A 348 11.05 -19.72 12.27
C GLN A 348 9.69 -19.79 12.98
N ASP A 349 9.06 -18.62 13.18
CA ASP A 349 7.77 -18.48 13.84
C ASP A 349 6.61 -19.04 12.99
N CYS A 350 6.58 -18.72 11.70
CA CYS A 350 5.51 -19.13 10.79
C CYS A 350 5.59 -20.60 10.33
N LEU A 351 6.80 -21.17 10.19
CA LEU A 351 7.02 -22.53 9.66
C LEU A 351 7.47 -23.54 10.71
N GLY A 352 7.76 -23.11 11.94
CA GLY A 352 8.28 -23.98 12.99
C GLY A 352 9.69 -24.54 12.74
N ILE A 353 10.45 -23.93 11.82
CA ILE A 353 11.82 -24.32 11.51
C ILE A 353 12.81 -23.77 12.55
N GLY A 354 13.91 -24.47 12.79
CA GLY A 354 14.87 -24.16 13.84
C GLY A 354 16.10 -23.39 13.35
N ARG A 355 17.19 -23.43 14.13
CA ARG A 355 18.52 -23.03 13.63
C ARG A 355 19.11 -23.96 12.56
N PRO A 356 18.97 -25.31 12.59
CA PRO A 356 19.65 -26.20 11.63
C PRO A 356 19.08 -26.16 10.21
N ASP A 357 17.88 -25.61 10.02
CA ASP A 357 17.22 -25.47 8.72
C ASP A 357 17.74 -24.29 7.88
N PHE A 358 18.56 -23.43 8.47
CA PHE A 358 19.22 -22.30 7.81
C PHE A 358 20.68 -22.61 7.54
N GLY A 359 21.14 -22.32 6.33
CA GLY A 359 22.53 -22.51 5.92
C GLY A 359 22.65 -22.94 4.46
N PRO A 360 23.85 -22.87 3.86
CA PRO A 360 24.04 -22.95 2.41
C PRO A 360 23.42 -24.18 1.76
N ASP A 361 23.46 -25.35 2.42
CA ASP A 361 22.90 -26.60 1.88
C ASP A 361 21.68 -27.10 2.68
N ARG A 362 21.05 -26.19 3.44
CA ARG A 362 19.82 -26.39 4.20
C ARG A 362 18.61 -25.80 3.46
N GLY A 363 17.42 -25.92 4.03
CA GLY A 363 16.17 -25.53 3.38
C GLY A 363 16.01 -24.02 3.12
N VAL A 364 16.56 -23.16 3.99
CA VAL A 364 16.56 -21.69 3.81
C VAL A 364 17.98 -21.12 3.78
N VAL A 365 18.23 -20.19 2.86
CA VAL A 365 19.45 -19.37 2.80
C VAL A 365 19.04 -17.89 2.73
N LEU A 366 19.82 -17.03 3.40
CA LEU A 366 19.61 -15.59 3.49
C LEU A 366 20.78 -14.88 2.79
N PHE A 367 20.50 -13.83 2.03
CA PHE A 367 21.48 -13.09 1.24
C PHE A 367 21.23 -11.57 1.27
N GLU A 368 22.31 -10.81 1.27
CA GLU A 368 22.30 -9.34 1.11
C GLU A 368 22.50 -8.92 -0.35
N ALA A 369 23.13 -9.77 -1.17
CA ALA A 369 23.50 -9.46 -2.56
C ALA A 369 22.78 -10.36 -3.58
N SER A 370 22.11 -9.73 -4.55
CA SER A 370 21.37 -10.42 -5.62
C SER A 370 22.24 -11.32 -6.50
N GLU A 371 23.51 -10.97 -6.73
CA GLU A 371 24.44 -11.83 -7.48
C GLU A 371 24.70 -13.17 -6.76
N ALA A 372 24.89 -13.15 -5.44
CA ALA A 372 25.13 -14.35 -4.65
C ALA A 372 23.90 -15.29 -4.67
N VAL A 373 22.68 -14.73 -4.66
CA VAL A 373 21.43 -15.48 -4.86
C VAL A 373 21.44 -16.18 -6.22
N ALA A 374 21.74 -15.46 -7.30
CA ALA A 374 21.77 -16.02 -8.65
C ALA A 374 22.81 -17.16 -8.78
N GLN A 375 24.04 -16.93 -8.30
CA GLN A 375 25.10 -17.95 -8.30
C GLN A 375 24.71 -19.20 -7.50
N LYS A 376 24.02 -19.06 -6.35
CA LYS A 376 23.54 -20.23 -5.58
C LYS A 376 22.37 -20.91 -6.29
N ALA A 377 21.41 -20.16 -6.81
CA ALA A 377 20.25 -20.69 -7.54
C ALA A 377 20.69 -21.52 -8.77
N ASP A 378 21.69 -21.08 -9.53
CA ASP A 378 22.27 -21.87 -10.63
C ASP A 378 22.88 -23.20 -10.16
N ARG A 379 23.56 -23.22 -9.01
CA ARG A 379 24.11 -24.46 -8.42
C ARG A 379 22.98 -25.40 -7.99
N LEU A 380 21.88 -24.86 -7.46
CA LEU A 380 20.71 -25.63 -7.04
C LEU A 380 19.97 -26.25 -8.23
N VAL A 381 19.77 -25.49 -9.31
CA VAL A 381 19.19 -26.02 -10.57
C VAL A 381 20.07 -27.13 -11.14
N LYS A 382 21.40 -26.95 -11.18
CA LYS A 382 22.36 -27.99 -11.60
C LYS A 382 22.32 -29.24 -10.71
N ALA A 383 21.93 -29.10 -9.44
CA ALA A 383 21.73 -30.20 -8.50
C ALA A 383 20.30 -30.80 -8.52
N ASN A 384 19.48 -30.47 -9.53
CA ASN A 384 18.06 -30.87 -9.64
C ASN A 384 17.17 -30.44 -8.46
N GLN A 385 17.60 -29.42 -7.70
CA GLN A 385 16.82 -28.76 -6.66
C GLN A 385 16.05 -27.56 -7.22
N LEU A 386 15.00 -27.13 -6.51
CA LEU A 386 14.09 -26.06 -6.92
C LEU A 386 14.38 -24.81 -6.08
N PRO A 387 15.15 -23.83 -6.59
CA PRO A 387 15.31 -22.55 -5.90
C PRO A 387 13.98 -21.78 -5.94
N LEU A 388 13.50 -21.37 -4.77
CA LEU A 388 12.44 -20.39 -4.59
C LEU A 388 13.10 -19.09 -4.13
N ILE A 389 13.11 -18.08 -5.00
CA ILE A 389 13.69 -16.77 -4.67
C ILE A 389 12.62 -15.88 -4.06
N ILE A 390 12.92 -15.27 -2.92
CA ILE A 390 12.04 -14.32 -2.23
C ILE A 390 12.79 -13.00 -2.13
N ILE A 391 12.17 -11.94 -2.63
CA ILE A 391 12.73 -10.59 -2.67
C ILE A 391 11.87 -9.71 -1.76
N ASP A 392 12.48 -9.15 -0.72
CA ASP A 392 11.81 -8.27 0.25
C ASP A 392 11.43 -6.92 -0.36
N ASP A 393 10.44 -6.22 0.21
CA ASP A 393 10.01 -4.88 -0.28
C ASP A 393 11.07 -3.78 -0.12
N SER A 394 12.09 -4.10 0.66
CA SER A 394 13.46 -3.58 0.66
C SER A 394 14.12 -3.34 -0.70
N GLU A 395 13.90 -4.22 -1.69
CA GLU A 395 14.78 -4.28 -2.88
C GLU A 395 14.26 -3.37 -4.00
N GLU A 396 14.84 -2.17 -4.11
CA GLU A 396 14.47 -1.19 -5.14
C GLU A 396 14.81 -1.64 -6.58
N GLN A 397 15.83 -2.48 -6.74
CA GLN A 397 16.37 -2.88 -8.04
C GLN A 397 16.50 -4.40 -8.16
N ILE A 398 15.59 -5.04 -8.88
CA ILE A 398 15.64 -6.49 -9.14
C ILE A 398 16.63 -6.79 -10.26
N SER A 399 17.70 -7.51 -9.95
CA SER A 399 18.66 -8.01 -10.95
C SER A 399 17.98 -8.96 -11.94
N LEU A 400 18.14 -8.69 -13.25
CA LEU A 400 17.59 -9.50 -14.34
C LEU A 400 18.01 -10.99 -14.25
N SER A 401 19.19 -11.25 -13.66
CA SER A 401 19.70 -12.61 -13.44
C SER A 401 18.83 -13.44 -12.50
N LEU A 402 18.01 -12.82 -11.64
CA LEU A 402 17.06 -13.54 -10.77
C LEU A 402 15.80 -13.97 -11.53
N LEU A 403 15.43 -13.26 -12.60
CA LEU A 403 14.20 -13.51 -13.35
C LEU A 403 14.28 -14.75 -14.25
N GLN A 404 15.48 -15.30 -14.48
CA GLN A 404 15.69 -16.54 -15.24
C GLN A 404 15.19 -17.79 -14.49
N PHE A 405 15.05 -17.70 -13.16
CA PHE A 405 14.71 -18.85 -12.31
C PHE A 405 13.20 -19.16 -12.32
N PRO A 406 12.81 -20.44 -12.11
CA PRO A 406 11.45 -20.87 -12.33
C PRO A 406 10.45 -20.44 -11.26
N LEU A 407 10.91 -20.12 -10.05
CA LEU A 407 10.08 -19.68 -8.93
C LEU A 407 10.67 -18.41 -8.30
N TRP A 408 9.92 -17.33 -8.32
CA TRP A 408 10.28 -16.12 -7.58
C TRP A 408 9.05 -15.33 -7.12
N LEU A 409 9.16 -14.80 -5.90
CA LEU A 409 8.17 -13.96 -5.25
C LEU A 409 8.86 -12.67 -4.82
N ALA A 410 8.49 -11.55 -5.43
CA ALA A 410 8.93 -10.23 -4.99
C ALA A 410 7.81 -9.50 -4.24
N PHE A 411 8.14 -8.76 -3.19
CA PHE A 411 7.24 -7.76 -2.64
C PHE A 411 7.64 -6.40 -3.21
N ALA A 412 6.69 -5.69 -3.82
CA ALA A 412 6.90 -4.35 -4.31
C ALA A 412 6.45 -3.33 -3.24
N PRO A 413 7.25 -2.30 -2.90
CA PRO A 413 6.84 -1.25 -1.98
C PRO A 413 5.62 -0.49 -2.53
N ASP A 414 4.83 0.14 -1.65
CA ASP A 414 3.71 0.97 -2.09
C ASP A 414 4.27 2.25 -2.75
N PRO A 415 3.88 2.60 -3.99
CA PRO A 415 4.31 3.85 -4.63
C PRO A 415 3.95 5.12 -3.83
N LYS A 416 3.02 5.03 -2.87
CA LYS A 416 2.75 6.11 -1.90
C LYS A 416 3.80 6.22 -0.80
N THR A 417 4.39 5.11 -0.35
CA THR A 417 5.43 5.13 0.71
C THR A 417 6.80 5.50 0.17
N VAL A 418 7.10 5.17 -1.10
CA VAL A 418 8.38 5.56 -1.74
C VAL A 418 8.55 7.07 -1.78
N ARG A 419 7.48 7.82 -2.08
CA ARG A 419 7.52 9.30 -2.13
C ARG A 419 7.96 9.96 -0.82
N ASN A 420 7.64 9.37 0.32
CA ASN A 420 8.01 9.92 1.62
C ASN A 420 9.51 9.76 1.95
N TYR A 421 10.25 8.91 1.23
CA TYR A 421 11.70 8.79 1.40
C TYR A 421 12.49 9.77 0.51
N ASP A 422 11.89 10.23 -0.61
CA ASP A 422 12.52 11.18 -1.53
C ASP A 422 12.38 12.65 -1.06
N ASP A 423 11.41 12.97 -0.19
CA ASP A 423 11.15 14.34 0.31
C ASP A 423 11.97 14.71 1.57
N ASP A 424 12.81 13.80 2.10
CA ASP A 424 13.60 13.96 3.35
C ASP A 424 15.11 14.26 3.11
N PHE A 425 15.51 14.70 1.89
CA PHE A 425 16.90 15.00 1.49
C PHE A 425 17.14 16.41 0.94
#